data_AF-A0A1I6YGI1-F1
#
_entry.id   AF-A0A1I6YGI1-F1
#
_cell.length_a   1.000
_cell.length_b   1.000
_cell.length_c   1.000
_cell.angle_alpha   90.00
_cell.angle_beta   90.00
_cell.angle_gamma   90.00
#
_symmetry.space_group_name_H-M   'P 1'
#
loop_
_entity.id
_entity.type
_entity.pdbx_description
1 polymer ?
#
loop_
_entity_poly.entity_id
_entity_poly.type
_entity_poly.pdbx_seq_one_letter_code
_entity_poly.pdbx_strand_id
1 'polypeptide(L)'
;MLNYSKVFNLSKEKDANKVYQALDNGYGREYLENFMSEAGSASAQDLPKAKATITANYVCSYEGFKKSLLIVPLADIVNVYMSNSFYGNYSYDTKAIAIETRDNKTFYYSRRMKNQKVPDADRLFEMLQKACANNAANLTA
;
A
#
# COMPACT_ATOMS: atom_id res chain seq x y z
N MET A 1 -9.82 11.37 17.71
CA MET A 1 -8.82 10.28 17.58
C MET A 1 -9.01 9.62 16.23
N LEU A 2 -8.00 9.68 15.35
CA LEU A 2 -7.99 8.89 14.12
C LEU A 2 -8.06 7.40 14.51
N ASN A 3 -9.00 6.66 13.93
CA ASN A 3 -9.25 5.25 14.24
C ASN A 3 -8.14 4.34 13.68
N TYR A 4 -6.95 4.42 14.30
CA TYR A 4 -5.85 3.48 14.09
C TYR A 4 -6.22 2.02 14.33
N SER A 5 -7.26 1.84 15.16
CA SER A 5 -7.83 0.55 15.54
C SER A 5 -8.32 -0.30 14.37
N LYS A 6 -8.45 0.25 13.16
CA LYS A 6 -8.86 -0.52 11.97
C LYS A 6 -7.72 -0.86 10.99
N VAL A 7 -6.59 -0.17 11.06
CA VAL A 7 -5.49 -0.32 10.09
C VAL A 7 -4.48 -1.34 10.62
N PHE A 8 -3.87 -1.08 11.79
CA PHE A 8 -2.99 -2.01 12.50
C PHE A 8 -3.00 -1.70 13.99
N ASN A 9 -3.35 -2.68 14.83
CA ASN A 9 -3.16 -2.57 16.28
C ASN A 9 -2.42 -3.80 16.82
N LEU A 10 -1.09 -3.82 16.65
CA LEU A 10 -0.24 -4.92 17.11
C LEU A 10 -0.30 -5.14 18.63
N SER A 11 -0.76 -4.16 19.42
CA SER A 11 -0.96 -4.32 20.87
C SER A 11 -2.21 -5.15 21.22
N LYS A 12 -3.15 -5.32 20.27
CA LYS A 12 -4.39 -6.09 20.44
C LYS A 12 -4.42 -7.37 19.59
N GLU A 13 -3.51 -7.50 18.62
CA GLU A 13 -3.47 -8.65 17.72
C GLU A 13 -2.77 -9.85 18.35
N LYS A 14 -3.49 -10.98 18.45
CA LYS A 14 -2.97 -12.23 19.02
C LYS A 14 -1.80 -12.83 18.24
N ASP A 15 -1.69 -12.48 16.95
CA ASP A 15 -0.68 -13.01 16.02
C ASP A 15 0.44 -12.00 15.72
N ALA A 16 0.60 -10.92 16.49
CA ALA A 16 1.62 -9.89 16.25
C ALA A 16 3.05 -10.46 16.12
N ASN A 17 3.40 -11.44 16.97
CA ASN A 17 4.70 -12.11 16.88
C ASN A 17 4.91 -12.87 15.56
N LYS A 18 3.84 -13.44 14.97
CA LYS A 18 3.94 -14.12 13.67
C LYS A 18 4.17 -13.13 12.53
N VAL A 19 3.65 -11.91 12.65
CA VAL A 19 3.92 -10.84 11.68
C VAL A 19 5.37 -10.42 11.75
N TYR A 20 5.90 -10.16 12.95
CA TYR A 20 7.33 -9.85 13.09
C TYR A 20 8.21 -10.98 12.54
N GLN A 21 7.91 -12.24 12.87
CA GLN A 21 8.63 -13.40 12.32
C GLN A 21 8.55 -13.49 10.79
N ALA A 22 7.41 -13.18 10.18
CA ALA A 22 7.26 -13.18 8.73
C ALA A 22 8.06 -12.05 8.05
N LEU A 23 8.38 -10.99 8.80
CA LEU A 23 9.12 -9.82 8.32
C LEU A 23 10.61 -9.85 8.66
N ASP A 24 11.06 -10.79 9.50
CA ASP A 24 12.45 -10.87 10.01
C ASP A 24 13.50 -11.15 8.92
N ASN A 25 13.09 -11.59 7.71
CA ASN A 25 14.00 -11.91 6.60
C ASN A 25 14.18 -10.77 5.57
N GLY A 26 14.17 -9.51 6.01
CA GLY A 26 14.43 -8.35 5.16
C GLY A 26 14.15 -7.01 5.84
N TYR A 27 13.88 -5.97 5.06
CA TYR A 27 13.54 -4.62 5.56
C TYR A 27 12.08 -4.48 6.04
N GLY A 28 11.29 -5.55 5.99
CA GLY A 28 9.86 -5.51 6.26
C GLY A 28 9.51 -5.04 7.67
N ARG A 29 10.35 -5.38 8.66
CA ARG A 29 10.17 -4.95 10.06
C ARG A 29 10.43 -3.45 10.24
N GLU A 30 11.53 -2.96 9.67
CA GLU A 30 11.88 -1.54 9.70
C GLU A 30 10.79 -0.69 9.03
N TYR A 31 10.31 -1.11 7.85
CA TYR A 31 9.22 -0.42 7.16
C TYR A 31 7.92 -0.41 7.97
N LEU A 32 7.60 -1.51 8.68
CA LEU A 32 6.44 -1.58 9.55
C LEU A 32 6.56 -0.63 10.75
N GLU A 33 7.71 -0.60 11.42
CA GLU A 33 7.96 0.28 12.57
C GLU A 33 7.89 1.77 12.15
N ASN A 34 8.54 2.13 11.04
CA ASN A 34 8.51 3.48 10.49
C ASN A 34 7.11 3.89 10.04
N PHE A 35 6.41 3.03 9.31
CA PHE A 35 5.01 3.27 8.90
C PHE A 35 4.12 3.49 10.12
N MET A 36 4.22 2.65 11.16
CA MET A 36 3.39 2.79 12.36
C MET A 36 3.68 4.08 13.11
N SER A 37 4.94 4.52 13.16
CA SER A 37 5.32 5.81 13.73
C SER A 37 4.71 6.97 12.95
N GLU A 38 4.79 6.93 11.61
CA GLU A 38 4.26 7.99 10.75
C GLU A 38 2.75 8.06 10.75
N ALA A 39 2.07 6.91 10.64
CA ALA A 39 0.62 6.93 10.56
C ALA A 39 0.01 7.42 11.89
N GLY A 40 0.73 7.30 13.02
CA GLY A 40 0.30 7.85 14.32
C GLY A 40 0.22 9.38 14.36
N SER A 41 0.76 10.05 13.33
CA SER A 41 0.70 11.50 13.15
C SER A 41 -0.53 11.95 12.34
N ALA A 42 -0.85 13.24 12.37
CA ALA A 42 -2.04 13.79 11.71
C ALA A 42 -2.01 13.75 10.16
N SER A 43 -0.88 13.38 9.55
CA SER A 43 -0.70 13.37 8.08
C SER A 43 -1.11 12.07 7.41
N ALA A 44 -1.45 11.04 8.18
CA ALA A 44 -1.89 9.75 7.65
C ALA A 44 -3.28 9.84 7.01
N GLN A 45 -3.45 9.22 5.85
CA GLN A 45 -4.74 9.14 5.16
C GLN A 45 -5.15 7.68 5.04
N ASP A 46 -6.24 7.31 5.73
CA ASP A 46 -6.85 5.99 5.62
C ASP A 46 -7.88 5.97 4.48
N LEU A 47 -7.79 4.94 3.63
CA LEU A 47 -8.59 4.73 2.43
C LEU A 47 -9.28 3.35 2.55
N PRO A 48 -10.32 3.25 3.41
CA PRO A 48 -10.86 1.97 3.85
C PRO A 48 -11.48 1.13 2.73
N LYS A 49 -12.06 1.73 1.69
CA LYS A 49 -12.59 0.99 0.54
C LYS A 49 -11.48 0.52 -0.41
N ALA A 50 -10.31 1.16 -0.37
CA ALA A 50 -9.11 0.70 -1.06
C ALA A 50 -8.29 -0.30 -0.22
N LYS A 51 -8.65 -0.49 1.06
CA LYS A 51 -7.90 -1.26 2.07
C LYS A 51 -6.43 -0.84 2.12
N ALA A 52 -6.22 0.47 2.13
CA ALA A 52 -4.89 1.06 2.09
C ALA A 52 -4.81 2.25 3.03
N THR A 53 -3.60 2.50 3.51
CA THR A 53 -3.26 3.69 4.28
C THR A 53 -1.97 4.25 3.71
N ILE A 54 -1.92 5.56 3.53
CA ILE A 54 -0.76 6.26 3.00
C ILE A 54 -0.32 7.32 4.00
N THR A 55 0.98 7.37 4.24
CA THR A 55 1.64 8.35 5.12
C THR A 55 2.49 9.30 4.28
N ALA A 56 3.38 10.05 4.92
CA ALA A 56 4.34 10.88 4.22
C ALA A 56 5.28 10.05 3.35
N ASN A 57 5.77 8.91 3.85
CA ASN A 57 6.81 8.14 3.19
C ASN A 57 6.40 6.73 2.76
N TYR A 58 5.23 6.23 3.17
CA TYR A 58 4.86 4.83 2.91
C TYR A 58 3.41 4.69 2.44
N VAL A 59 3.18 3.67 1.62
CA VAL A 59 1.85 3.12 1.38
C VAL A 59 1.77 1.71 1.93
N CYS A 60 0.73 1.43 2.71
CA CYS A 60 0.44 0.11 3.26
C CYS A 60 -0.89 -0.39 2.70
N SER A 61 -0.97 -1.66 2.31
CA SER A 61 -2.24 -2.35 2.09
C SER A 61 -2.46 -3.45 3.10
N TYR A 62 -3.72 -3.57 3.51
CA TYR A 62 -4.18 -4.56 4.47
C TYR A 62 -5.33 -5.38 3.86
N GLU A 63 -4.99 -6.43 3.10
CA GLU A 63 -5.95 -7.42 2.61
C GLU A 63 -6.29 -8.47 3.69
N GLY A 64 -6.57 -8.01 4.91
CA GLY A 64 -6.74 -8.86 6.08
C GLY A 64 -5.41 -9.42 6.60
N PHE A 65 -5.23 -9.35 7.92
CA PHE A 65 -4.00 -9.69 8.65
C PHE A 65 -3.43 -11.09 8.36
N LYS A 66 -4.25 -12.00 7.82
CA LYS A 66 -3.88 -13.39 7.53
C LYS A 66 -3.46 -13.67 6.07
N LYS A 67 -3.58 -12.70 5.15
CA LYS A 67 -3.37 -12.97 3.71
C LYS A 67 -2.19 -12.21 3.11
N SER A 68 -1.98 -10.95 3.47
CA SER A 68 -0.79 -10.19 3.04
C SER A 68 -0.74 -8.82 3.72
N LEU A 69 0.37 -8.54 4.39
CA LEU A 69 0.79 -7.19 4.77
C LEU A 69 1.82 -6.73 3.74
N LEU A 70 1.55 -5.61 3.08
CA LEU A 70 2.48 -5.02 2.14
C LEU A 70 2.69 -3.55 2.46
N ILE A 71 3.93 -3.19 2.75
CA ILE A 71 4.37 -1.82 3.02
C ILE A 71 5.43 -1.47 1.98
N VAL A 72 5.20 -0.38 1.25
CA VAL A 72 6.08 0.09 0.18
C VAL A 72 6.50 1.51 0.47
N PRO A 73 7.81 1.80 0.53
CA PRO A 73 8.31 3.18 0.56
C PRO A 73 7.89 3.92 -0.71
N LEU A 74 7.30 5.11 -0.55
CA LEU A 74 6.87 5.93 -1.68
C LEU A 74 8.05 6.35 -2.55
N ALA A 75 9.24 6.53 -1.97
CA ALA A 75 10.47 6.90 -2.67
C ALA A 75 11.01 5.79 -3.62
N ASP A 76 10.53 4.56 -3.46
CA ASP A 76 10.95 3.43 -4.29
C ASP A 76 10.00 3.17 -5.45
N ILE A 77 8.86 3.87 -5.49
CA ILE A 77 7.90 3.78 -6.59
C ILE A 77 8.48 4.46 -7.83
N VAL A 78 8.60 3.70 -8.91
CA VAL A 78 9.11 4.18 -10.21
C VAL A 78 8.03 4.25 -11.28
N ASN A 79 6.93 3.53 -11.11
CA ASN A 79 5.80 3.57 -12.04
C ASN A 79 4.48 3.20 -11.32
N VAL A 80 3.38 3.82 -11.76
CA VAL A 80 2.04 3.59 -11.22
C VAL A 80 1.02 3.63 -12.36
N TYR A 81 0.26 2.55 -12.53
CA TYR A 81 -0.75 2.44 -13.59
C TYR A 81 -1.93 1.58 -13.16
N MET A 82 -3.03 1.67 -13.92
CA MET A 82 -4.16 0.76 -13.78
C MET A 82 -3.93 -0.46 -14.67
N SER A 83 -3.93 -1.65 -14.08
CA SER A 83 -3.82 -2.92 -14.81
C SER A 83 -5.08 -3.75 -14.65
N ASN A 84 -5.41 -4.55 -15.67
CA ASN A 84 -6.31 -5.68 -15.47
C ASN A 84 -5.70 -6.64 -14.45
N SER A 85 -6.55 -7.31 -13.66
CA SER A 85 -6.08 -8.23 -12.62
C SER A 85 -5.65 -9.57 -13.21
N PHE A 86 -4.54 -10.12 -12.71
CA PHE A 86 -4.06 -11.47 -13.06
C PHE A 86 -3.95 -12.31 -11.78
N TYR A 87 -4.97 -13.13 -11.51
CA TYR A 87 -4.99 -14.05 -10.35
C TYR A 87 -5.35 -15.45 -10.85
N GLY A 88 -4.35 -16.23 -11.25
CA GLY A 88 -4.51 -17.52 -11.91
C GLY A 88 -4.90 -17.41 -13.38
N ASN A 89 -5.86 -16.53 -13.71
CA ASN A 89 -6.24 -16.17 -15.09
C ASN A 89 -6.32 -14.65 -15.25
N TYR A 90 -6.13 -14.17 -16.49
CA TYR A 90 -6.30 -12.77 -16.83
C TYR A 90 -7.78 -12.38 -16.83
N SER A 91 -8.15 -11.35 -16.07
CA SER A 91 -9.53 -10.86 -15.96
C SER A 91 -9.68 -9.51 -16.63
N TYR A 92 -10.51 -9.45 -17.69
CA TYR A 92 -10.86 -8.19 -18.35
C TYR A 92 -11.92 -7.39 -17.60
N ASP A 93 -12.59 -8.01 -16.63
CA ASP A 93 -13.69 -7.41 -15.87
C ASP A 93 -13.24 -6.70 -14.60
N THR A 94 -12.00 -6.96 -14.16
CA THR A 94 -11.46 -6.40 -12.93
C THR A 94 -10.12 -5.72 -13.15
N LYS A 95 -9.96 -4.53 -12.56
CA LYS A 95 -8.73 -3.75 -12.58
C LYS A 95 -8.18 -3.55 -11.17
N ALA A 96 -6.87 -3.38 -11.07
CA ALA A 96 -6.13 -3.05 -9.86
C ALA A 96 -5.14 -1.92 -10.16
N ILE A 97 -4.71 -1.22 -9.11
CA ILE A 97 -3.60 -0.28 -9.20
C ILE A 97 -2.32 -1.12 -9.14
N ALA A 98 -1.49 -1.03 -10.17
CA ALA A 98 -0.17 -1.63 -10.22
C ALA A 98 0.88 -0.59 -9.83
N ILE A 99 1.79 -0.99 -8.96
CA ILE A 99 2.95 -0.19 -8.51
C ILE A 99 4.20 -0.99 -8.85
N GLU A 100 5.12 -0.39 -9.59
CA GLU A 100 6.44 -0.96 -9.82
C GLU A 100 7.46 -0.21 -8.97
N THR A 101 8.34 -0.97 -8.32
CA THR A 101 9.41 -0.42 -7.49
C THR A 101 10.76 -0.47 -8.19
N ARG A 102 11.72 0.30 -7.68
CA ARG A 102 13.12 0.34 -8.16
C ARG A 102 13.78 -1.05 -8.21
N ASP A 103 13.35 -1.96 -7.33
CA ASP A 103 13.83 -3.35 -7.27
C ASP A 103 13.13 -4.29 -8.28
N ASN A 104 12.45 -3.74 -9.29
CA ASN A 104 11.67 -4.49 -10.28
C ASN A 104 10.58 -5.39 -9.67
N LYS A 105 10.04 -5.03 -8.51
CA LYS A 105 8.88 -5.71 -7.92
C LYS A 105 7.60 -4.99 -8.36
N THR A 106 6.57 -5.78 -8.67
CA THR A 106 5.25 -5.25 -8.99
C THR A 106 4.25 -5.65 -7.92
N PHE A 107 3.52 -4.67 -7.41
CA PHE A 107 2.50 -4.85 -6.39
C PHE A 107 1.14 -4.39 -6.90
N TYR A 108 0.08 -5.09 -6.50
CA TYR A 108 -1.28 -4.80 -6.94
C TYR A 108 -2.16 -4.42 -5.76
N TYR A 109 -2.82 -3.27 -5.87
CA TYR A 109 -3.66 -2.68 -4.83
C TYR A 109 -5.09 -2.45 -5.31
N SER A 110 -6.04 -2.43 -4.37
CA SER A 110 -7.41 -1.93 -4.56
C SER A 110 -8.14 -2.51 -5.79
N ARG A 111 -8.24 -3.84 -5.86
CA ARG A 111 -8.99 -4.54 -6.91
C ARG A 111 -10.46 -4.08 -6.95
N ARG A 112 -10.96 -3.79 -8.15
CA ARG A 112 -12.34 -3.39 -8.41
C ARG A 112 -12.81 -3.83 -9.78
N MET A 113 -14.13 -3.87 -9.98
CA MET A 113 -14.69 -4.07 -11.33
C MET A 113 -14.28 -2.90 -12.23
N LYS A 114 -14.09 -3.16 -13.53
CA LYS A 114 -13.57 -2.18 -14.51
C LYS A 114 -14.35 -0.86 -14.52
N ASN A 115 -15.67 -0.95 -14.41
CA ASN A 115 -16.60 0.19 -14.47
C ASN A 115 -17.04 0.68 -13.08
N GLN A 116 -16.57 0.04 -12.01
CA GLN A 116 -16.92 0.45 -10.66
C GLN A 116 -16.07 1.65 -10.24
N LYS A 117 -16.74 2.76 -9.90
CA LYS A 117 -16.11 3.89 -9.23
C LYS A 117 -15.94 3.56 -7.77
N VAL A 118 -14.70 3.68 -7.29
CA VAL A 118 -14.37 3.48 -5.88
C VAL A 118 -13.53 4.70 -5.51
N PRO A 119 -14.13 5.76 -4.93
CA PRO A 119 -13.44 7.02 -4.69
C PRO A 119 -12.12 6.87 -3.94
N ASP A 120 -12.06 6.00 -2.93
CA ASP A 120 -10.84 5.71 -2.19
C ASP A 120 -9.73 5.12 -3.09
N ALA A 121 -10.10 4.28 -4.06
CA ALA A 121 -9.16 3.70 -5.00
C ALA A 121 -8.67 4.73 -6.02
N ASP A 122 -9.57 5.59 -6.51
CA ASP A 122 -9.21 6.68 -7.41
C ASP A 122 -8.27 7.67 -6.71
N ARG A 123 -8.59 8.04 -5.46
CA ARG A 123 -7.73 8.87 -4.62
C ARG A 123 -6.38 8.22 -4.33
N LEU A 124 -6.36 6.93 -4.00
CA LEU A 124 -5.11 6.19 -3.80
C LEU A 124 -4.23 6.26 -5.06
N PHE A 125 -4.83 6.01 -6.23
CA PHE A 125 -4.13 6.06 -7.51
C PHE A 125 -3.51 7.43 -7.77
N GLU A 126 -4.28 8.51 -7.62
CA GLU A 126 -3.79 9.88 -7.79
C GLU A 126 -2.63 10.23 -6.83
N MET A 127 -2.75 9.82 -5.56
CA MET A 127 -1.69 10.06 -4.56
C MET A 127 -0.40 9.33 -4.93
N LEU A 128 -0.49 8.08 -5.39
CA LEU A 128 0.66 7.29 -5.81
C LEU A 128 1.29 7.83 -7.10
N GLN A 129 0.48 8.27 -8.07
CA GLN A 129 0.99 8.92 -9.28
C GLN A 129 1.77 10.19 -8.93
N LYS A 130 1.26 11.01 -8.00
CA LYS A 130 1.95 12.22 -7.54
C LYS A 130 3.27 11.88 -6.86
N ALA A 131 3.30 10.88 -5.99
CA ALA A 131 4.54 10.41 -5.35
C ALA A 131 5.56 9.93 -6.40
N CYS A 132 5.13 9.11 -7.36
CA CYS A 132 5.95 8.62 -8.46
C CYS A 132 6.53 9.77 -9.31
N ALA A 133 5.73 10.78 -9.64
CA ALA A 133 6.17 11.93 -10.43
C ALA A 133 7.24 12.75 -9.69
N ASN A 134 7.10 12.92 -8.37
CA ASN A 134 8.11 13.59 -7.55
C ASN A 134 9.44 12.82 -7.54
N ASN A 135 9.40 11.49 -7.51
CA ASN A 135 10.62 10.67 -7.59
C ASN A 135 11.30 10.80 -8.96
N ALA A 136 10.52 10.80 -10.04
CA ALA A 136 11.04 10.97 -11.39
C ALA A 136 11.72 12.34 -11.57
N ALA A 137 11.13 13.41 -11.03
CA ALA A 137 11.73 14.75 -11.06
C ALA A 137 13.07 14.81 -10.31
N ASN A 138 13.21 14.04 -9.22
CA ASN A 138 14.45 13.93 -8.45
C ASN A 138 15.53 13.07 -9.13
N LEU A 139 15.18 12.25 -10.12
CA LEU A 139 16.15 11.45 -10.89
C LEU A 139 16.77 12.24 -12.05
N THR A 140 16.16 13.37 -12.44
CA THR A 140 16.61 14.24 -13.55
C THR A 140 17.30 15.52 -13.08
N ALA A 141 17.44 15.73 -11.77
CA ALA A 141 18.03 16.92 -11.16
C ALA A 141 19.48 16.68 -10.67
#